data_AF-Q1R273-F1
#
_entry.id   AF-Q1R273-F1
#
_cell.length_a   1.000
_cell.length_b   1.000
_cell.length_c   1.000
_cell.angle_alpha   90.00
_cell.angle_beta   90.00
_cell.angle_gamma   90.00
#
_symmetry.space_group_name_H-M   'P 1'
#
loop_
_entity.id
_entity.type
_entity.pdbx_description
1 polymer ?
#
loop_
_entity_poly.entity_id
_entity_poly.type
_entity_poly.pdbx_seq_one_letter_code
_entity_poly.pdbx_strand_id
1 'polypeptide(L)'
;MEDAIQTYEINDIDDIGNIFDRVISGEEIHIENLKLNFLESIDFKFFGDEDKYNGTLPAGLAQGICEFQTEMYKVFTLIKYKTSNLQKLTAEDREAAELVFTIKPGCTEIITSVKELIDSFGNAFEKVTQGMSPRQKTMCFLFAVLVLGGAWVGTSYLDHQTQVETKTIELQQEEAKQRAESERMTILRDGMLSAIKAHEGIDTIERAEGIQEHTAKAYTGVLKGASDADKVTIRGASNIELSQGQVQEIIKNPIEKAKSEQQTLEVVIDSIKRSADKLTLSCHEPTGDDSFPIYVDTSFINDPDEIGLIFDAMKNNKTVNILGSYKIRSGVIEQGNASTISPP
;
A
#
# COMPACT_ATOMS: atom_id res chain seq x y z
N MET A 1 41.05 4.69 -9.02
CA MET A 1 40.10 5.75 -8.64
C MET A 1 38.88 4.97 -8.23
N GLU A 2 38.74 4.70 -6.93
CA GLU A 2 37.52 4.05 -6.41
C GLU A 2 36.38 5.00 -6.76
N ASP A 3 35.44 4.55 -7.59
CA ASP A 3 34.19 5.27 -7.77
C ASP A 3 33.56 5.39 -6.37
N ALA A 4 33.40 6.63 -5.90
CA ALA A 4 32.74 6.86 -4.63
C ALA A 4 31.34 6.25 -4.72
N ILE A 5 31.05 5.28 -3.83
CA ILE A 5 29.74 4.65 -3.76
C ILE A 5 28.73 5.77 -3.48
N GLN A 6 27.90 6.08 -4.48
CA GLN A 6 26.89 7.12 -4.37
C GLN A 6 25.86 6.69 -3.33
N THR A 7 25.79 7.41 -2.22
CA THR A 7 24.81 7.19 -1.14
C THR A 7 23.60 8.11 -1.35
N TYR A 8 22.41 7.58 -1.13
CA TYR A 8 21.13 8.29 -1.21
C TYR A 8 20.54 8.42 0.20
N GLU A 9 20.54 9.64 0.72
CA GLU A 9 19.90 9.97 1.99
C GLU A 9 18.39 10.15 1.74
N ILE A 10 17.56 9.43 2.50
CA ILE A 10 16.10 9.46 2.42
C ILE A 10 15.58 10.03 3.73
N ASN A 11 15.10 11.27 3.68
CA ASN A 11 14.75 12.07 4.86
C ASN A 11 13.25 12.23 5.05
N ASP A 12 12.45 11.86 4.04
CA ASP A 12 11.01 11.91 4.07
C ASP A 12 10.40 10.98 3.00
N ILE A 13 9.08 11.05 2.86
CA ILE A 13 8.30 10.27 1.90
C ILE A 13 8.49 10.75 0.45
N ASP A 14 8.84 12.02 0.25
CA ASP A 14 9.05 12.58 -1.09
C ASP A 14 10.37 12.04 -1.66
N ASP A 15 11.41 11.90 -0.82
CA ASP A 15 12.66 11.21 -1.18
C ASP A 15 12.41 9.75 -1.60
N ILE A 16 11.48 9.03 -0.95
CA ILE A 16 11.08 7.67 -1.37
C ILE A 16 10.50 7.70 -2.78
N GLY A 17 9.54 8.59 -3.04
CA GLY A 17 8.89 8.70 -4.36
C GLY A 17 9.91 9.04 -5.45
N ASN A 18 10.77 10.03 -5.20
CA ASN A 18 11.81 10.44 -6.14
C ASN A 18 12.79 9.31 -6.49
N ILE A 19 13.23 8.53 -5.51
CA ILE A 19 14.12 7.38 -5.76
C ILE A 19 13.36 6.27 -6.48
N PHE A 20 12.12 5.99 -6.08
CA PHE A 20 11.30 4.99 -6.74
C PHE A 20 11.10 5.31 -8.24
N ASP A 21 10.78 6.56 -8.57
CA ASP A 21 10.61 7.03 -9.96
C ASP A 21 11.88 6.89 -10.80
N ARG A 22 13.04 7.12 -10.19
CA ARG A 22 14.35 6.90 -10.84
C ARG A 22 14.60 5.42 -11.10
N VAL A 23 14.35 4.59 -10.10
CA VAL A 23 14.52 3.14 -10.19
C VAL A 23 13.61 2.56 -11.26
N ILE A 24 12.33 2.93 -11.27
CA ILE A 24 11.38 2.42 -12.27
C ILE A 24 11.70 2.89 -13.68
N SER A 25 12.21 4.12 -13.83
CA SER A 25 12.71 4.68 -15.10
C SER A 25 13.98 3.98 -15.63
N GLY A 26 14.53 3.03 -14.87
CA GLY A 26 15.65 2.20 -15.29
C GLY A 26 16.99 2.53 -14.65
N GLU A 27 17.04 3.46 -13.69
CA GLU A 27 18.26 3.71 -12.92
C GLU A 27 18.54 2.55 -11.95
N GLU A 28 19.74 2.00 -11.98
CA GLU A 28 20.14 0.92 -11.08
C GLU A 28 20.65 1.51 -9.75
N ILE A 29 19.76 1.58 -8.76
CA ILE A 29 20.08 1.98 -7.39
C ILE A 29 19.99 0.73 -6.51
N HIS A 30 21.07 0.39 -5.81
CA HIS A 30 21.12 -0.76 -4.90
C HIS A 30 20.67 -0.37 -3.49
N ILE A 31 20.08 -1.32 -2.76
CA ILE A 31 19.57 -1.12 -1.39
C ILE A 31 20.69 -0.66 -0.44
N GLU A 32 21.90 -1.20 -0.59
CA GLU A 32 23.09 -0.84 0.20
C GLU A 32 23.49 0.65 0.07
N ASN A 33 23.02 1.33 -0.97
CA ASN A 33 23.26 2.74 -1.19
C ASN A 33 22.20 3.63 -0.53
N LEU A 34 21.13 3.07 0.03
CA LEU A 34 20.03 3.82 0.64
C LEU A 34 20.25 4.00 2.13
N LYS A 35 20.09 5.24 2.62
CA LYS A 35 20.17 5.57 4.03
C LYS A 35 18.89 6.26 4.49
N LEU A 36 18.09 5.54 5.28
CA LEU A 36 16.80 6.00 5.80
C LEU A 36 17.00 6.77 7.10
N ASN A 37 16.55 8.04 7.13
CA ASN A 37 16.71 8.93 8.28
C ASN A 37 15.39 9.35 8.95
N PHE A 38 14.25 8.90 8.43
CA PHE A 38 12.93 9.44 8.81
C PHE A 38 12.02 8.44 9.54
N LEU A 39 12.32 7.14 9.51
CA LEU A 39 11.52 6.09 10.11
C LEU A 39 12.35 5.26 11.11
N GLU A 40 12.41 5.72 12.35
CA GLU A 40 13.15 5.03 13.43
C GLU A 40 12.26 4.09 14.24
N SER A 41 11.03 4.52 14.52
CA SER A 41 10.08 3.83 15.41
C SER A 41 8.65 3.94 14.91
N ILE A 42 7.83 2.97 15.35
CA ILE A 42 6.37 3.07 15.27
C ILE A 42 5.81 3.10 16.70
N ASP A 43 5.01 4.11 17.00
CA ASP A 43 4.38 4.32 18.30
C ASP A 43 2.86 4.18 18.18
N PHE A 44 2.27 3.35 19.04
CA PHE A 44 0.83 3.31 19.24
C PHE A 44 0.49 3.86 20.62
N LYS A 45 -0.33 4.91 20.67
CA LYS A 45 -0.85 5.47 21.92
C LYS A 45 -2.37 5.34 21.98
N PHE A 46 -2.86 4.69 23.02
CA PHE A 46 -4.30 4.46 23.22
C PHE A 46 -4.84 5.43 24.28
N PHE A 47 -6.04 5.95 24.04
CA PHE A 47 -6.77 6.83 24.94
C PHE A 47 -8.15 6.23 25.20
N GLY A 48 -8.61 6.29 26.46
CA GLY A 48 -9.91 5.78 26.86
C GLY A 48 -9.96 5.57 28.36
N ASP A 49 -10.62 4.50 28.79
CA ASP A 49 -10.69 4.06 30.19
C ASP A 49 -9.31 4.05 30.87
N GLU A 50 -9.12 4.93 31.86
CA GLU A 50 -7.85 5.08 32.58
C GLU A 50 -7.43 3.78 33.27
N ASP A 51 -8.38 2.98 33.78
CA ASP A 51 -8.07 1.70 34.43
C ASP A 51 -7.50 0.66 33.43
N LYS A 52 -7.73 0.87 32.12
CA LYS A 52 -7.24 -0.01 31.04
C LYS A 52 -6.04 0.54 30.28
N TYR A 53 -5.91 1.86 30.16
CA TYR A 53 -4.93 2.50 29.28
C TYR A 53 -3.89 3.40 30.00
N ASN A 54 -3.87 3.41 31.33
CA ASN A 54 -2.89 4.16 32.12
C ASN A 54 -1.80 3.25 32.70
N GLY A 55 -0.78 2.95 31.89
CA GLY A 55 0.37 2.13 32.32
C GLY A 55 0.04 0.64 32.47
N THR A 56 -1.09 0.20 31.91
CA THR A 56 -1.57 -1.17 31.87
C THR A 56 -1.51 -1.72 30.44
N LEU A 57 -1.32 -3.02 30.30
CA LEU A 57 -1.36 -3.72 29.01
C LEU A 57 -2.50 -4.76 29.04
N PRO A 58 -3.70 -4.42 28.54
CA PRO A 58 -4.78 -5.37 28.35
C PRO A 58 -4.34 -6.59 27.55
N ALA A 59 -4.90 -7.76 27.86
CA ALA A 59 -4.55 -9.01 27.15
C ALA A 59 -4.80 -8.94 25.64
N GLY A 60 -5.85 -8.22 25.21
CA GLY A 60 -6.13 -7.97 23.80
C GLY A 60 -5.02 -7.17 23.10
N LEU A 61 -4.45 -6.17 23.78
CA LEU A 61 -3.30 -5.42 23.26
C LEU A 61 -2.03 -6.27 23.23
N ALA A 62 -1.77 -7.06 24.28
CA ALA A 62 -0.64 -8.00 24.27
C ALA A 62 -0.73 -8.98 23.09
N GLN A 63 -1.92 -9.53 22.84
CA GLN A 63 -2.17 -10.38 21.68
C GLN A 63 -1.96 -9.63 20.35
N GLY A 64 -2.44 -8.38 20.26
CA GLY A 64 -2.23 -7.52 19.08
C GLY A 64 -0.75 -7.26 18.77
N ILE A 65 0.09 -7.07 19.79
CA ILE A 65 1.55 -6.96 19.63
C ILE A 65 2.14 -8.26 19.07
N CYS A 66 1.73 -9.42 19.60
CA CYS A 66 2.19 -10.71 19.08
C CYS A 66 1.75 -10.95 17.63
N GLU A 67 0.55 -10.51 17.26
CA GLU A 67 0.06 -10.54 15.88
C GLU A 67 0.89 -9.63 14.98
N PHE A 68 1.22 -8.42 15.43
CA PHE A 68 2.10 -7.51 14.70
C PHE A 68 3.45 -8.18 14.37
N GLN A 69 4.12 -8.74 15.37
CA GLN A 69 5.37 -9.48 15.19
C GLN A 69 5.20 -10.66 14.21
N THR A 70 4.12 -11.42 14.35
CA THR A 70 3.84 -12.58 13.50
C THR A 70 3.67 -12.18 12.03
N GLU A 71 2.99 -11.07 11.75
CA GLU A 71 2.82 -10.56 10.40
C GLU A 71 4.14 -9.98 9.84
N MET A 72 4.98 -9.34 10.66
CA MET A 72 6.33 -8.92 10.25
C MET A 72 7.23 -10.10 9.86
N TYR A 73 7.13 -11.20 10.61
CA TYR A 73 7.77 -12.45 10.21
C TYR A 73 7.25 -12.99 8.87
N LYS A 74 5.97 -12.85 8.57
CA LYS A 74 5.42 -13.25 7.26
C LYS A 74 5.94 -12.37 6.14
N VAL A 75 6.05 -11.05 6.36
CA VAL A 75 6.69 -10.11 5.42
C VAL A 75 8.14 -10.53 5.15
N PHE A 76 8.93 -10.75 6.20
CA PHE A 76 10.33 -11.20 6.07
C PHE A 76 10.44 -12.52 5.28
N THR A 77 9.59 -13.50 5.62
CA THR A 77 9.57 -14.81 4.95
C THR A 77 9.19 -14.66 3.48
N LEU A 78 8.22 -13.79 3.18
CA LEU A 78 7.77 -13.51 1.82
C LEU A 78 8.90 -12.91 0.98
N ILE A 79 9.61 -11.92 1.52
CA ILE A 79 10.75 -11.29 0.88
C ILE A 79 11.80 -12.34 0.55
N LYS A 80 12.29 -13.05 1.57
CA LYS A 80 13.45 -13.95 1.48
C LYS A 80 13.16 -15.27 0.77
N TYR A 81 11.97 -15.85 0.98
CA TYR A 81 11.64 -17.21 0.57
C TYR A 81 10.45 -17.31 -0.40
N LYS A 82 9.85 -16.19 -0.83
CA LYS A 82 8.66 -16.16 -1.71
C LYS A 82 7.47 -16.94 -1.11
N THR A 83 7.33 -16.93 0.21
CA THR A 83 6.21 -17.58 0.90
C THR A 83 6.02 -16.96 2.26
N SER A 84 4.80 -16.92 2.77
CA SER A 84 4.50 -16.50 4.14
C SER A 84 4.54 -17.65 5.16
N ASN A 85 5.03 -18.84 4.76
CA ASN A 85 5.14 -19.99 5.66
C ASN A 85 6.30 -19.84 6.66
N LEU A 86 5.96 -19.45 7.89
CA LEU A 86 6.89 -19.21 9.00
C LEU A 86 7.75 -20.43 9.40
N GLN A 87 7.41 -21.65 8.96
CA GLN A 87 8.26 -22.83 9.15
C GLN A 87 9.58 -22.75 8.37
N LYS A 88 9.69 -21.84 7.40
CA LYS A 88 10.91 -21.59 6.63
C LYS A 88 11.93 -20.73 7.39
N LEU A 89 11.50 -20.00 8.42
CA LEU A 89 12.39 -19.15 9.19
C LEU A 89 13.35 -20.00 10.04
N THR A 90 14.63 -19.73 9.88
CA THR A 90 15.68 -20.22 10.78
C THR A 90 15.68 -19.43 12.09
N ALA A 91 16.48 -19.87 13.06
CA ALA A 91 16.66 -19.10 14.30
C ALA A 91 17.25 -17.71 14.03
N GLU A 92 18.24 -17.62 13.14
CA GLU A 92 18.87 -16.36 12.73
C GLU A 92 17.85 -15.43 12.05
N ASP A 93 16.93 -15.95 11.24
CA ASP A 93 15.90 -15.13 10.62
C ASP A 93 14.91 -14.56 11.63
N ARG A 94 14.55 -15.36 12.65
CA ARG A 94 13.65 -14.90 13.70
C ARG A 94 14.27 -13.83 14.56
N GLU A 95 15.55 -13.97 14.89
CA GLU A 95 16.30 -12.99 15.65
C GLU A 95 16.45 -11.68 14.85
N ALA A 96 16.82 -11.76 13.57
CA ALA A 96 16.98 -10.57 12.72
C ALA A 96 15.67 -9.77 12.54
N ALA A 97 14.53 -10.46 12.45
CA ALA A 97 13.23 -9.82 12.25
C ALA A 97 12.41 -9.62 13.53
N GLU A 98 13.00 -9.88 14.71
CA GLU A 98 12.32 -9.67 16.00
C GLU A 98 12.22 -8.19 16.35
N LEU A 99 11.03 -7.73 16.71
CA LEU A 99 10.80 -6.38 17.22
C LEU A 99 10.76 -6.38 18.74
N VAL A 100 11.42 -5.38 19.32
CA VAL A 100 11.37 -5.11 20.76
C VAL A 100 10.37 -4.00 21.04
N PHE A 101 9.29 -4.35 21.75
CA PHE A 101 8.25 -3.42 22.16
C PHE A 101 8.53 -2.86 23.55
N THR A 102 8.57 -1.54 23.67
CA THR A 102 8.72 -0.80 24.93
C THR A 102 7.39 -0.16 25.30
N ILE A 103 6.98 -0.30 26.57
CA ILE A 103 5.77 0.32 27.11
C ILE A 103 6.19 1.39 28.11
N LYS A 104 5.82 2.65 27.86
CA LYS A 104 6.17 3.74 28.77
C LYS A 104 5.32 3.73 30.05
N PRO A 105 5.88 4.13 31.21
CA PRO A 105 5.10 4.31 32.44
C PRO A 105 4.00 5.39 32.28
N GLY A 106 2.79 5.11 32.76
CA GLY A 106 1.70 6.11 32.87
C GLY A 106 0.93 6.43 31.58
N CYS A 107 1.17 5.70 30.48
CA CYS A 107 0.36 5.69 29.26
C CYS A 107 0.55 4.32 28.60
N THR A 108 -0.51 3.71 28.07
CA THR A 108 -0.34 2.59 27.13
C THR A 108 0.16 3.16 25.79
N GLU A 109 1.43 3.53 25.77
CA GLU A 109 2.21 3.92 24.60
C GLU A 109 3.15 2.75 24.29
N ILE A 110 2.86 2.02 23.22
CA ILE A 110 3.65 0.90 22.71
C ILE A 110 4.59 1.48 21.65
N ILE A 111 5.88 1.41 21.92
CA ILE A 111 6.94 1.92 21.05
C ILE A 111 7.73 0.73 20.53
N THR A 112 7.89 0.62 19.22
CA THR A 112 8.77 -0.38 18.62
C THR A 112 9.80 0.30 17.74
N SER A 113 11.08 0.04 17.99
CA SER A 113 12.14 0.40 17.06
C SER A 113 11.96 -0.45 15.81
N VAL A 114 11.85 0.18 14.64
CA VAL A 114 11.71 -0.53 13.36
C VAL A 114 12.93 -0.40 12.48
N LYS A 115 13.92 0.40 12.89
CA LYS A 115 15.17 0.57 12.15
C LYS A 115 15.87 -0.76 11.85
N GLU A 116 16.05 -1.58 12.89
CA GLU A 116 16.71 -2.90 12.74
C GLU A 116 15.87 -3.87 11.90
N LEU A 117 14.54 -3.80 11.97
CA LEU A 117 13.65 -4.57 11.11
C LEU A 117 13.78 -4.15 9.64
N ILE A 118 13.83 -2.84 9.39
CA ILE A 118 13.99 -2.28 8.04
C ILE A 118 15.36 -2.67 7.47
N ASP A 119 16.44 -2.56 8.26
CA ASP A 119 17.77 -3.03 7.86
C ASP A 119 17.76 -4.53 7.55
N SER A 120 17.04 -5.32 8.35
CA SER A 120 16.85 -6.74 8.13
C SER A 120 16.05 -7.05 6.86
N PHE A 121 15.05 -6.24 6.51
CA PHE A 121 14.34 -6.33 5.23
C PHE A 121 15.28 -6.00 4.07
N GLY A 122 16.10 -4.97 4.18
CA GLY A 122 17.10 -4.62 3.18
C GLY A 122 18.07 -5.78 2.91
N ASN A 123 18.64 -6.34 3.98
CA ASN A 123 19.49 -7.53 3.93
C ASN A 123 18.78 -8.75 3.34
N ALA A 124 17.49 -8.94 3.65
CA ALA A 124 16.71 -10.04 3.11
C ALA A 124 16.52 -9.89 1.59
N PHE A 125 16.18 -8.70 1.11
CA PHE A 125 16.05 -8.38 -0.32
C PHE A 125 17.38 -8.54 -1.07
N GLU A 126 18.48 -8.04 -0.51
CA GLU A 126 19.81 -8.16 -1.11
C GLU A 126 20.14 -9.64 -1.42
N LYS A 127 19.87 -10.51 -0.44
CA LYS A 127 20.10 -11.97 -0.51
C LYS A 127 19.11 -12.73 -1.40
N VAL A 128 18.06 -12.09 -1.93
CA VAL A 128 17.16 -12.73 -2.90
C VAL A 128 17.93 -12.98 -4.19
N THR A 129 18.23 -14.24 -4.52
CA THR A 129 19.02 -14.57 -5.72
C THR A 129 18.18 -15.05 -6.91
N GLN A 130 16.86 -15.21 -6.72
CA GLN A 130 15.95 -15.79 -7.71
C GLN A 130 14.72 -14.91 -7.92
N GLY A 131 14.38 -14.66 -9.19
CA GLY A 131 13.11 -14.04 -9.58
C GLY A 131 13.05 -12.52 -9.46
N MET A 132 14.10 -11.85 -8.97
CA MET A 132 14.16 -10.39 -8.87
C MET A 132 15.53 -9.82 -9.29
N SER A 133 15.52 -8.82 -10.16
CA SER A 133 16.68 -7.98 -10.49
C SER A 133 17.03 -7.03 -9.33
N PRO A 134 18.25 -6.44 -9.29
CA PRO A 134 18.61 -5.42 -8.29
C PRO A 134 17.58 -4.29 -8.21
N ARG A 135 17.15 -3.78 -9.36
CA ARG A 135 16.08 -2.77 -9.49
C ARG A 135 14.79 -3.19 -8.78
N GLN A 136 14.31 -4.41 -9.05
CA GLN A 136 13.09 -4.97 -8.45
C GLN A 136 13.20 -5.09 -6.93
N LYS A 137 14.37 -5.49 -6.42
CA LYS A 137 14.61 -5.56 -4.96
C LYS A 137 14.48 -4.19 -4.34
N THR A 138 15.09 -3.17 -4.94
CA THR A 138 15.05 -1.79 -4.45
C THR A 138 13.63 -1.24 -4.46
N MET A 139 12.85 -1.45 -5.53
CA MET A 139 11.44 -1.05 -5.57
C MET A 139 10.60 -1.68 -4.46
N CYS A 140 10.71 -3.00 -4.27
CA CYS A 140 9.98 -3.67 -3.20
C CYS A 140 10.45 -3.25 -1.80
N PHE A 141 11.74 -2.94 -1.63
CA PHE A 141 12.26 -2.42 -0.38
C PHE A 141 11.70 -1.04 -0.05
N LEU A 142 11.73 -0.09 -1.00
CA LEU A 142 11.13 1.23 -0.85
C LEU A 142 9.62 1.14 -0.56
N PHE A 143 8.93 0.25 -1.27
CA PHE A 143 7.50 -0.01 -1.04
C PHE A 143 7.26 -0.56 0.38
N ALA A 144 8.08 -1.51 0.85
CA ALA A 144 7.98 -2.04 2.21
C ALA A 144 8.19 -0.96 3.27
N VAL A 145 9.19 -0.09 3.11
CA VAL A 145 9.46 1.02 4.03
C VAL A 145 8.26 1.96 4.11
N LEU A 146 7.68 2.34 2.97
CA LEU A 146 6.52 3.23 2.92
C LEU A 146 5.28 2.61 3.60
N VAL A 147 4.97 1.36 3.29
CA VAL A 147 3.81 0.65 3.86
C VAL A 147 4.00 0.44 5.36
N LEU A 148 5.18 0.02 5.81
CA LEU A 148 5.53 -0.10 7.23
C LEU A 148 5.41 1.24 7.96
N GLY A 149 5.81 2.33 7.32
CA GLY A 149 5.72 3.69 7.86
C GLY A 149 4.31 4.18 8.17
N GLY A 150 3.27 3.44 7.74
CA GLY A 150 1.88 3.74 8.06
C GLY A 150 1.04 4.19 6.87
N ALA A 151 1.56 4.14 5.64
CA ALA A 151 0.81 4.49 4.42
C ALA A 151 -0.47 3.65 4.20
N TRP A 152 -0.60 2.51 4.87
CA TRP A 152 -1.82 1.71 4.93
C TRP A 152 -2.95 2.40 5.74
N VAL A 153 -2.63 2.99 6.89
CA VAL A 153 -3.64 3.50 7.83
C VAL A 153 -4.35 4.75 7.28
N GLY A 154 -3.70 5.49 6.37
CA GLY A 154 -4.23 6.70 5.75
C GLY A 154 -5.50 6.51 4.91
N THR A 155 -5.70 5.37 4.25
CA THR A 155 -6.89 5.14 3.40
C THR A 155 -8.19 5.14 4.18
N SER A 156 -8.23 4.44 5.32
CA SER A 156 -9.41 4.39 6.18
C SER A 156 -9.63 5.69 6.96
N TYR A 157 -8.58 6.50 7.12
CA TYR A 157 -8.65 7.83 7.72
C TYR A 157 -9.33 8.84 6.78
N LEU A 158 -9.16 8.70 5.46
CA LEU A 158 -9.67 9.64 4.45
C LEU A 158 -11.14 9.46 4.07
N ASP A 159 -11.65 8.22 4.11
CA ASP A 159 -13.03 7.90 3.72
C ASP A 159 -14.09 8.37 4.74
N HIS A 160 -13.70 8.71 5.98
CA HIS A 160 -14.65 9.07 7.04
C HIS A 160 -14.15 10.23 7.93
N GLN A 161 -14.36 11.48 7.49
CA GLN A 161 -15.24 12.47 8.16
C GLN A 161 -15.09 13.90 7.60
N THR A 162 -16.24 14.57 7.53
CA THR A 162 -16.43 16.01 7.29
C THR A 162 -16.79 16.76 8.58
N GLN A 163 -16.62 16.20 9.79
CA GLN A 163 -17.10 16.88 11.00
C GLN A 163 -16.18 16.64 12.20
N VAL A 164 -15.33 17.62 12.47
CA VAL A 164 -14.96 17.99 13.85
C VAL A 164 -15.23 19.49 13.98
N GLU A 165 -16.41 19.83 14.49
CA GLU A 165 -16.69 21.17 15.00
C GLU A 165 -15.93 21.38 16.32
N THR A 166 -15.31 22.56 16.46
CA THR A 166 -14.73 23.12 17.70
C THR A 166 -13.30 22.70 18.06
N LYS A 167 -12.32 23.10 17.24
CA LYS A 167 -10.92 23.23 17.66
C LYS A 167 -10.38 24.62 17.30
N THR A 168 -9.41 25.11 18.06
CA THR A 168 -8.70 26.37 17.77
C THR A 168 -8.06 26.32 16.37
N ILE A 169 -7.94 27.47 15.71
CA ILE A 169 -7.43 27.56 14.31
C ILE A 169 -6.08 26.84 14.13
N GLU A 170 -5.19 26.91 15.13
CA GLU A 170 -3.88 26.25 15.10
C GLU A 170 -3.97 24.71 15.10
N LEU A 171 -4.88 24.14 15.89
CA LEU A 171 -5.14 22.70 15.91
C LEU A 171 -5.74 22.22 14.59
N GLN A 172 -6.62 23.02 13.98
CA GLN A 172 -7.19 22.72 12.66
C GLN A 172 -6.12 22.73 11.55
N GLN A 173 -5.17 23.66 11.61
CA GLN A 173 -4.07 23.73 10.65
C GLN A 173 -3.12 22.53 10.78
N GLU A 174 -2.82 22.11 12.01
CA GLU A 174 -1.96 20.96 12.27
C GLU A 174 -2.62 19.64 11.84
N GLU A 175 -3.90 19.45 12.15
CA GLU A 175 -4.69 18.29 11.68
C GLU A 175 -4.80 18.25 10.15
N ALA A 176 -5.00 19.40 9.51
CA ALA A 176 -5.05 19.48 8.06
C ALA A 176 -3.72 19.10 7.40
N LYS A 177 -2.58 19.49 8.01
CA LYS A 177 -1.25 19.08 7.54
C LYS A 177 -1.02 17.58 7.68
N GLN A 178 -1.31 17.02 8.86
CA GLN A 178 -1.16 15.58 9.12
C GLN A 178 -2.05 14.75 8.19
N ARG A 179 -3.25 15.25 7.89
CA ARG A 179 -4.14 14.65 6.90
C ARG A 179 -3.54 14.68 5.50
N ALA A 180 -3.08 15.84 5.05
CA ALA A 180 -2.49 15.97 3.72
C ALA A 180 -1.25 15.08 3.55
N GLU A 181 -0.44 14.92 4.59
CA GLU A 181 0.72 14.03 4.60
C GLU A 181 0.32 12.55 4.55
N SER A 182 -0.66 12.15 5.35
CA SER A 182 -1.22 10.78 5.29
C SER A 182 -1.83 10.45 3.93
N GLU A 183 -2.53 11.42 3.32
CA GLU A 183 -3.09 11.31 1.97
C GLU A 183 -2.01 11.14 0.92
N ARG A 184 -0.94 11.94 0.98
CA ARG A 184 0.21 11.80 0.09
C ARG A 184 0.87 10.43 0.20
N MET A 185 1.05 9.91 1.41
CA MET A 185 1.62 8.57 1.61
C MET A 185 0.73 7.48 0.98
N THR A 186 -0.58 7.59 1.14
CA THR A 186 -1.54 6.65 0.53
C THR A 186 -1.49 6.72 -1.00
N ILE A 187 -1.51 7.93 -1.57
CA ILE A 187 -1.40 8.14 -3.02
C ILE A 187 -0.07 7.59 -3.54
N LEU A 188 1.04 7.86 -2.83
CA LEU A 188 2.36 7.37 -3.22
C LEU A 188 2.41 5.84 -3.16
N ARG A 189 1.87 5.22 -2.11
CA ARG A 189 1.76 3.76 -2.00
C ARG A 189 1.00 3.19 -3.20
N ASP A 190 -0.15 3.77 -3.53
CA ASP A 190 -0.99 3.30 -4.64
C ASP A 190 -0.29 3.48 -5.98
N GLY A 191 0.33 4.64 -6.19
CA GLY A 191 1.17 4.90 -7.35
C GLY A 191 2.30 3.88 -7.49
N MET A 192 3.04 3.60 -6.42
CA MET A 192 4.12 2.61 -6.41
C MET A 192 3.60 1.20 -6.69
N LEU A 193 2.47 0.80 -6.09
CA LEU A 193 1.90 -0.53 -6.31
C LEU A 193 1.40 -0.70 -7.75
N SER A 194 0.70 0.30 -8.29
CA SER A 194 0.28 0.33 -9.70
C SER A 194 1.50 0.25 -10.61
N ALA A 195 2.53 1.06 -10.36
CA ALA A 195 3.72 1.08 -11.20
C ALA A 195 4.50 -0.25 -11.16
N ILE A 196 4.58 -0.91 -9.99
CA ILE A 196 5.12 -2.28 -9.87
C ILE A 196 4.31 -3.26 -10.72
N LYS A 197 2.97 -3.16 -10.71
CA LYS A 197 2.10 -4.03 -11.50
C LYS A 197 2.28 -3.82 -13.01
N ALA A 198 2.44 -2.57 -13.44
CA ALA A 198 2.61 -2.21 -14.84
C ALA A 198 3.93 -2.70 -15.42
N HIS A 199 5.03 -2.58 -14.66
CA HIS A 199 6.36 -2.67 -15.22
C HIS A 199 7.16 -3.90 -14.78
N GLU A 200 6.67 -4.67 -13.81
CA GLU A 200 7.44 -5.75 -13.19
C GLU A 200 6.82 -7.14 -13.33
N GLY A 201 7.66 -8.16 -13.17
CA GLY A 201 7.22 -9.56 -13.22
C GLY A 201 6.41 -9.99 -12.01
N ILE A 202 5.68 -11.11 -12.16
CA ILE A 202 4.78 -11.68 -11.14
C ILE A 202 5.44 -11.84 -9.76
N ASP A 203 6.72 -12.16 -9.71
CA ASP A 203 7.48 -12.33 -8.46
C ASP A 203 7.64 -11.04 -7.64
N THR A 204 7.73 -9.89 -8.31
CA THR A 204 7.79 -8.57 -7.69
C THR A 204 6.40 -8.15 -7.23
N ILE A 205 5.39 -8.38 -8.08
CA ILE A 205 3.98 -8.06 -7.79
C ILE A 205 3.48 -8.83 -6.56
N GLU A 206 3.66 -10.16 -6.52
CA GLU A 206 3.22 -11.00 -5.38
C GLU A 206 3.87 -10.57 -4.06
N ARG A 207 5.13 -10.09 -4.11
CA ARG A 207 5.81 -9.57 -2.92
C ARG A 207 5.25 -8.23 -2.50
N ALA A 208 5.07 -7.29 -3.41
CA ALA A 208 4.47 -5.99 -3.09
C ALA A 208 3.07 -6.17 -2.49
N GLU A 209 2.21 -6.99 -3.11
CA GLU A 209 0.87 -7.27 -2.60
C GLU A 209 0.89 -7.93 -1.22
N GLY A 210 1.75 -8.94 -1.02
CA GLY A 210 1.85 -9.61 0.27
C GLY A 210 2.48 -8.73 1.36
N ILE A 211 3.41 -7.83 1.02
CA ILE A 211 3.96 -6.81 1.94
C ILE A 211 2.83 -5.89 2.41
N GLN A 212 2.01 -5.40 1.47
CA GLN A 212 0.84 -4.57 1.78
C GLN A 212 -0.15 -5.33 2.68
N GLU A 213 -0.50 -6.57 2.32
CA GLU A 213 -1.49 -7.37 3.04
C GLU A 213 -1.04 -7.70 4.47
N HIS A 214 0.18 -8.19 4.65
CA HIS A 214 0.68 -8.57 5.97
C HIS A 214 0.92 -7.35 6.87
N THR A 215 1.40 -6.24 6.31
CA THR A 215 1.52 -5.00 7.09
C THR A 215 0.16 -4.46 7.52
N ALA A 216 -0.85 -4.47 6.63
CA ALA A 216 -2.21 -4.09 6.97
C ALA A 216 -2.79 -4.94 8.12
N LYS A 217 -2.56 -6.26 8.09
CA LYS A 217 -2.94 -7.18 9.17
C LYS A 217 -2.20 -6.90 10.47
N ALA A 218 -0.92 -6.54 10.41
CA ALA A 218 -0.12 -6.21 11.59
C ALA A 218 -0.74 -5.03 12.35
N TYR A 219 -0.98 -3.92 11.66
CA TYR A 219 -1.65 -2.74 12.22
C TYR A 219 -3.06 -3.06 12.74
N THR A 220 -3.83 -3.82 11.96
CA THR A 220 -5.19 -4.24 12.36
C THR A 220 -5.18 -5.08 13.64
N GLY A 221 -4.21 -5.98 13.81
CA GLY A 221 -4.08 -6.82 15.01
C GLY A 221 -3.92 -5.97 16.28
N VAL A 222 -3.08 -4.94 16.23
CA VAL A 222 -2.90 -3.98 17.33
C VAL A 222 -4.21 -3.21 17.59
N LEU A 223 -4.85 -2.71 16.54
CA LEU A 223 -6.10 -1.95 16.65
C LEU A 223 -7.26 -2.78 17.22
N LYS A 224 -7.36 -4.07 16.89
CA LYS A 224 -8.34 -4.99 17.50
C LYS A 224 -8.17 -5.07 19.02
N GLY A 225 -6.93 -5.07 19.49
CA GLY A 225 -6.59 -5.10 20.92
C GLY A 225 -7.08 -3.89 21.71
N ALA A 226 -7.34 -2.77 21.03
CA ALA A 226 -7.86 -1.53 21.60
C ALA A 226 -9.13 -1.04 20.88
N SER A 227 -9.99 -1.97 20.46
CA SER A 227 -11.23 -1.64 19.74
C SER A 227 -12.21 -0.77 20.54
N ASP A 228 -12.10 -0.77 21.86
CA ASP A 228 -12.89 0.05 22.78
C ASP A 228 -12.21 1.38 23.17
N ALA A 229 -11.00 1.67 22.65
CA ALA A 229 -10.34 2.96 22.87
C ALA A 229 -11.14 4.10 22.23
N ASP A 230 -11.22 5.25 22.92
CA ASP A 230 -11.88 6.45 22.42
C ASP A 230 -11.09 7.07 21.26
N LYS A 231 -9.75 7.02 21.38
CA LYS A 231 -8.81 7.50 20.37
C LYS A 231 -7.55 6.64 20.34
N VAL A 232 -6.96 6.47 19.16
CA VAL A 232 -5.63 5.87 18.98
C VAL A 232 -4.78 6.83 18.17
N THR A 233 -3.56 7.11 18.62
CA THR A 233 -2.56 7.83 17.83
C THR A 233 -1.52 6.83 17.36
N ILE A 234 -1.18 6.86 16.07
CA ILE A 234 -0.10 6.09 15.46
C ILE A 234 0.95 7.07 14.98
N ARG A 235 2.19 6.94 15.43
CA ARG A 235 3.33 7.75 14.96
C ARG A 235 4.32 6.85 14.26
N GLY A 236 4.65 7.16 13.01
CA GLY A 236 5.62 6.43 12.19
C GLY A 236 6.23 7.38 11.18
N ALA A 237 6.10 7.08 9.89
CA ALA A 237 6.45 8.01 8.82
C ALA A 237 5.56 9.26 8.80
N SER A 238 4.36 9.16 9.39
CA SER A 238 3.45 10.28 9.64
C SER A 238 2.81 10.14 11.01
N ASN A 239 2.06 11.17 11.42
CA ASN A 239 1.25 11.14 12.64
C ASN A 239 -0.23 11.00 12.26
N ILE A 240 -0.86 9.92 12.73
CA ILE A 240 -2.25 9.59 12.44
C ILE A 240 -3.03 9.54 13.74
N GLU A 241 -4.16 10.24 13.80
CA GLU A 241 -5.12 10.14 14.90
C GLU A 241 -6.40 9.43 14.42
N LEU A 242 -6.80 8.37 15.11
CA LEU A 242 -7.98 7.57 14.80
C LEU A 242 -8.99 7.70 15.94
N SER A 243 -10.22 8.07 15.61
CA SER A 243 -11.38 7.94 16.50
C SER A 243 -11.77 6.46 16.67
N GLN A 244 -12.52 6.15 17.72
CA GLN A 244 -13.09 4.81 17.93
C GLN A 244 -13.85 4.29 16.71
N GLY A 245 -14.66 5.13 16.05
CA GLY A 245 -15.41 4.74 14.85
C GLY A 245 -14.50 4.34 13.68
N GLN A 246 -13.39 5.06 13.48
CA GLN A 246 -12.39 4.74 12.46
C GLN A 246 -11.64 3.46 12.80
N VAL A 247 -11.27 3.25 14.08
CA VAL A 247 -10.66 1.98 14.54
C VAL A 247 -11.58 0.80 14.23
N GLN A 248 -12.87 0.90 14.52
CA GLN A 248 -13.85 -0.15 14.23
C GLN A 248 -14.00 -0.42 12.72
N GLU A 249 -13.97 0.63 11.89
CA GLU A 249 -14.06 0.47 10.44
C GLU A 249 -12.81 -0.20 9.84
N ILE A 250 -11.60 0.15 10.32
CA ILE A 250 -10.35 -0.52 9.96
C ILE A 250 -10.40 -1.99 10.36
N ILE A 251 -10.86 -2.30 11.57
CA ILE A 251 -10.99 -3.68 12.06
C ILE A 251 -11.93 -4.50 11.16
N LYS A 252 -13.04 -3.89 10.73
CA LYS A 252 -14.05 -4.51 9.88
C LYS A 252 -13.59 -4.65 8.42
N ASN A 253 -12.78 -3.72 7.93
CA ASN A 253 -12.30 -3.65 6.56
C ASN A 253 -10.76 -3.44 6.52
N PRO A 254 -9.99 -4.43 7.00
CA PRO A 254 -8.54 -4.30 7.17
C PRO A 254 -7.76 -4.36 5.86
N ILE A 255 -8.43 -4.65 4.76
CA ILE A 255 -7.91 -4.59 3.40
C ILE A 255 -8.96 -3.82 2.60
N GLU A 256 -8.50 -2.90 1.76
CA GLU A 256 -9.38 -2.05 0.97
C GLU A 256 -10.22 -2.96 0.09
N LYS A 257 -11.53 -2.89 0.30
CA LYS A 257 -12.45 -3.49 -0.65
C LYS A 257 -12.32 -2.70 -1.93
N ALA A 258 -12.29 -3.40 -3.05
CA ALA A 258 -12.38 -2.72 -4.32
C ALA A 258 -13.67 -1.90 -4.36
N LYS A 259 -13.54 -0.61 -4.64
CA LYS A 259 -14.65 0.33 -4.83
C LYS A 259 -15.11 0.25 -6.29
N SER A 260 -16.40 0.43 -6.53
CA SER A 260 -16.92 0.57 -7.88
C SER A 260 -17.16 2.05 -8.15
N GLU A 261 -16.41 2.61 -9.08
CA GLU A 261 -16.47 4.02 -9.46
C GLU A 261 -16.93 4.15 -10.91
N GLN A 262 -17.79 5.14 -11.17
CA GLN A 262 -18.22 5.44 -12.53
C GLN A 262 -17.32 6.55 -13.07
N GLN A 263 -16.57 6.25 -14.12
CA GLN A 263 -15.67 7.20 -14.77
C GLN A 263 -15.54 6.90 -16.26
N THR A 264 -15.01 7.87 -17.01
CA THR A 264 -14.62 7.67 -18.40
C THR A 264 -13.11 7.51 -18.44
N LEU A 265 -12.63 6.41 -19.02
CA LEU A 265 -11.21 6.17 -19.23
C LEU A 265 -10.89 6.22 -20.71
N GLU A 266 -9.84 6.96 -21.06
CA GLU A 266 -9.15 6.81 -22.34
C GLU A 266 -8.28 5.55 -22.25
N VAL A 267 -8.43 4.59 -23.16
CA VAL A 267 -7.69 3.32 -23.13
C VAL A 267 -7.19 2.91 -24.51
N VAL A 268 -6.10 2.15 -24.53
CA VAL A 268 -5.61 1.39 -25.67
C VAL A 268 -6.11 -0.06 -25.53
N ILE A 269 -6.50 -0.69 -26.64
CA ILE A 269 -7.04 -2.07 -26.64
C ILE A 269 -5.97 -3.04 -27.15
N ASP A 270 -5.51 -3.92 -26.27
CA ASP A 270 -4.51 -4.96 -26.57
C ASP A 270 -5.11 -6.18 -27.26
N SER A 271 -6.30 -6.60 -26.80
CA SER A 271 -6.97 -7.77 -27.35
C SER A 271 -8.47 -7.72 -27.14
N ILE A 272 -9.21 -8.39 -28.05
CA ILE A 272 -10.66 -8.54 -27.98
C ILE A 272 -10.98 -10.03 -28.01
N LYS A 273 -11.62 -10.51 -26.94
CA LYS A 273 -12.19 -11.85 -26.88
C LYS A 273 -13.71 -11.76 -26.99
N ARG A 274 -14.28 -12.38 -28.02
CA ARG A 274 -15.73 -12.43 -28.25
C ARG A 274 -16.33 -13.72 -27.66
N SER A 275 -17.39 -13.54 -26.89
CA SER A 275 -18.33 -14.59 -26.45
C SER A 275 -19.73 -14.27 -26.98
N ALA A 276 -20.74 -15.11 -26.71
CA ALA A 276 -22.06 -15.00 -27.34
C ALA A 276 -22.69 -13.60 -27.25
N ASP A 277 -22.72 -13.05 -26.04
CA ASP A 277 -23.37 -11.80 -25.64
C ASP A 277 -22.38 -10.80 -25.02
N LYS A 278 -21.09 -11.08 -25.08
CA LYS A 278 -20.06 -10.31 -24.37
C LYS A 278 -18.78 -10.15 -25.18
N LEU A 279 -18.23 -8.93 -25.21
CA LEU A 279 -16.83 -8.69 -25.55
C LEU A 279 -16.03 -8.51 -24.26
N THR A 280 -14.87 -9.15 -24.19
CA THR A 280 -13.87 -8.89 -23.15
C THR A 280 -12.68 -8.23 -23.83
N LEU A 281 -12.45 -6.97 -23.50
CA LEU A 281 -11.34 -6.18 -23.95
C LEU A 281 -10.23 -6.31 -22.92
N SER A 282 -9.00 -6.57 -23.33
CA SER A 282 -7.82 -6.33 -22.50
C SER A 282 -7.30 -4.94 -22.87
N CYS A 283 -7.22 -4.04 -21.88
CA CYS A 283 -6.98 -2.62 -22.12
C CYS A 283 -5.94 -2.08 -21.15
N HIS A 284 -5.14 -1.11 -21.58
CA HIS A 284 -4.28 -0.31 -20.71
C HIS A 284 -4.53 1.18 -20.94
N GLU A 285 -4.17 2.03 -19.97
CA GLU A 285 -4.22 3.49 -20.14
C GLU A 285 -3.11 3.97 -21.10
N PRO A 286 -3.27 5.07 -21.88
CA PRO A 286 -2.31 5.48 -22.91
C PRO A 286 -0.85 5.65 -22.43
N THR A 287 -0.68 5.93 -21.14
CA THR A 287 0.62 6.14 -20.49
C THR A 287 1.07 4.98 -19.61
N GLY A 288 0.27 3.93 -19.46
CA GLY A 288 0.57 2.79 -18.57
C GLY A 288 0.57 1.47 -19.32
N ASP A 289 1.37 0.50 -18.86
CA ASP A 289 1.44 -0.85 -19.46
C ASP A 289 0.49 -1.86 -18.78
N ASP A 290 -0.24 -1.42 -17.74
CA ASP A 290 -1.16 -2.25 -16.96
C ASP A 290 -2.41 -2.62 -17.77
N SER A 291 -2.47 -3.89 -18.20
CA SER A 291 -3.65 -4.40 -18.89
C SER A 291 -4.70 -4.90 -17.90
N PHE A 292 -5.89 -4.32 -17.95
CA PHE A 292 -7.06 -4.72 -17.19
C PHE A 292 -8.23 -5.08 -18.11
N PRO A 293 -9.10 -6.02 -17.70
CA PRO A 293 -10.23 -6.41 -18.51
C PRO A 293 -11.36 -5.37 -18.44
N ILE A 294 -11.86 -4.94 -19.60
CA ILE A 294 -13.14 -4.22 -19.72
C ILE A 294 -14.16 -5.15 -20.39
N TYR A 295 -15.31 -5.26 -19.75
CA TYR A 295 -16.42 -6.08 -20.21
C TYR A 295 -17.46 -5.23 -20.90
N VAL A 296 -17.79 -5.60 -22.15
CA VAL A 296 -18.84 -4.98 -22.95
C VAL A 296 -19.96 -5.99 -23.10
N ASP A 297 -21.09 -5.74 -22.45
CA ASP A 297 -22.31 -6.53 -22.65
C ASP A 297 -22.98 -6.08 -23.96
N THR A 298 -22.93 -6.93 -24.98
CA THR A 298 -23.47 -6.60 -26.32
C THR A 298 -24.99 -6.71 -26.39
N SER A 299 -25.64 -7.23 -25.34
CA SER A 299 -27.09 -7.14 -25.21
C SER A 299 -27.55 -5.73 -24.78
N PHE A 300 -26.67 -5.00 -24.08
CA PHE A 300 -26.90 -3.63 -23.64
C PHE A 300 -26.29 -2.61 -24.61
N ILE A 301 -25.01 -2.75 -24.95
CA ILE A 301 -24.29 -1.93 -25.94
C ILE A 301 -24.39 -2.62 -27.29
N ASN A 302 -25.44 -2.30 -28.03
CA ASN A 302 -25.75 -2.92 -29.33
C ASN A 302 -25.64 -1.94 -30.51
N ASP A 303 -25.20 -0.70 -30.27
CA ASP A 303 -24.93 0.27 -31.33
C ASP A 303 -23.72 -0.20 -32.17
N PRO A 304 -23.91 -0.48 -33.47
CA PRO A 304 -22.82 -0.88 -34.36
C PRO A 304 -21.70 0.17 -34.45
N ASP A 305 -22.01 1.46 -34.28
CA ASP A 305 -21.02 2.53 -34.35
C ASP A 305 -20.11 2.49 -33.11
N GLU A 306 -20.68 2.35 -31.91
CA GLU A 306 -19.91 2.18 -30.66
C GLU A 306 -19.04 0.92 -30.67
N ILE A 307 -19.62 -0.21 -31.10
CA ILE A 307 -18.86 -1.46 -31.20
C ILE A 307 -17.78 -1.34 -32.28
N GLY A 308 -18.06 -0.63 -33.38
CA GLY A 308 -17.10 -0.33 -34.44
C GLY A 308 -15.87 0.42 -33.93
N LEU A 309 -16.06 1.39 -33.04
CA LEU A 309 -14.96 2.16 -32.42
C LEU A 309 -13.94 1.25 -31.70
N ILE A 310 -14.39 0.20 -31.00
CA ILE A 310 -13.50 -0.75 -30.33
C ILE A 310 -12.58 -1.45 -31.33
N PHE A 311 -13.17 -1.99 -32.42
CA PHE A 311 -12.41 -2.73 -33.42
C PHE A 311 -11.49 -1.81 -34.23
N ASP A 312 -11.95 -0.60 -34.55
CA ASP A 312 -11.15 0.39 -35.27
C ASP A 312 -10.00 0.94 -34.40
N ALA A 313 -10.23 1.14 -33.10
CA ALA A 313 -9.18 1.53 -32.15
C ALA A 313 -8.08 0.46 -32.07
N MET A 314 -8.45 -0.81 -31.85
CA MET A 314 -7.51 -1.93 -31.83
C MET A 314 -6.76 -2.07 -33.16
N LYS A 315 -7.47 -2.02 -34.30
CA LYS A 315 -6.87 -2.19 -35.63
C LYS A 315 -5.87 -1.09 -35.98
N ASN A 316 -6.12 0.14 -35.55
CA ASN A 316 -5.30 1.29 -35.89
C ASN A 316 -4.35 1.72 -34.77
N ASN A 317 -4.28 0.96 -33.68
CA ASN A 317 -3.52 1.28 -32.47
C ASN A 317 -3.82 2.70 -31.95
N LYS A 318 -5.11 3.03 -31.87
CA LYS A 318 -5.62 4.30 -31.35
C LYS A 318 -6.29 4.09 -30.00
N THR A 319 -6.43 5.18 -29.26
CA THR A 319 -7.19 5.21 -28.02
C THR A 319 -8.68 5.30 -28.26
N VAL A 320 -9.46 4.89 -27.26
CA VAL A 320 -10.92 5.02 -27.22
C VAL A 320 -11.36 5.41 -25.81
N ASN A 321 -12.39 6.25 -25.70
CA ASN A 321 -12.99 6.60 -24.42
C ASN A 321 -14.08 5.58 -24.07
N ILE A 322 -13.97 4.99 -22.88
CA ILE A 322 -14.98 4.06 -22.36
C ILE A 322 -15.53 4.64 -21.06
N LEU A 323 -16.81 5.02 -21.08
CA LEU A 323 -17.58 5.29 -19.86
C LEU A 323 -18.00 3.95 -19.27
N GLY A 324 -17.69 3.70 -18.00
CA GLY A 324 -18.03 2.44 -17.35
C GLY A 324 -18.01 2.50 -15.84
N SER A 325 -18.43 1.39 -15.23
CA SER A 325 -18.21 1.14 -13.82
C SER A 325 -16.94 0.32 -13.65
N TYR A 326 -15.94 0.90 -12.99
CA TYR A 326 -14.62 0.32 -12.77
C TYR A 326 -14.47 -0.12 -11.33
N LYS A 327 -13.97 -1.33 -11.16
CA LYS A 327 -13.65 -1.89 -9.85
C LYS A 327 -12.19 -1.57 -9.54
N ILE A 328 -11.97 -0.67 -8.60
CA ILE A 328 -10.67 -0.09 -8.26
C ILE A 328 -10.29 -0.51 -6.84
N ARG A 329 -9.09 -1.03 -6.64
CA ARG A 329 -8.55 -1.34 -5.31
C ARG A 329 -7.19 -0.71 -5.14
N SER A 330 -7.06 0.16 -4.13
CA SER A 330 -5.79 0.83 -3.83
C SER A 330 -5.23 1.54 -5.07
N GLY A 331 -6.07 2.34 -5.74
CA GLY A 331 -5.75 3.05 -6.98
C GLY A 331 -5.63 2.20 -8.25
N VAL A 332 -5.60 0.86 -8.15
CA VAL A 332 -5.44 -0.04 -9.30
C VAL A 332 -6.79 -0.47 -9.86
N ILE A 333 -6.97 -0.36 -11.18
CA ILE A 333 -8.16 -0.84 -11.88
C ILE A 333 -8.07 -2.36 -12.06
N GLU A 334 -8.97 -3.11 -11.41
CA GLU A 334 -9.02 -4.57 -11.54
C GLU A 334 -9.83 -5.02 -12.76
N GLN A 335 -10.92 -4.29 -13.07
CA GLN A 335 -11.81 -4.57 -14.18
C GLN A 335 -12.78 -3.41 -14.42
N GLY A 336 -13.30 -3.30 -15.65
CA GLY A 336 -14.37 -2.36 -16.03
C GLY A 336 -15.60 -3.07 -16.59
N ASN A 337 -16.77 -2.47 -16.43
CA ASN A 337 -17.97 -2.79 -17.20
C ASN A 337 -18.38 -1.56 -18.00
N ALA A 338 -18.29 -1.66 -19.32
CA ALA A 338 -18.60 -0.57 -20.23
C ALA A 338 -20.10 -0.24 -20.18
N SER A 339 -20.41 1.06 -20.22
CA SER A 339 -21.75 1.62 -20.38
C SER A 339 -21.91 2.32 -21.72
N THR A 340 -20.86 3.01 -22.19
CA THR A 340 -20.83 3.70 -23.48
C THR A 340 -19.40 3.77 -24.00
N ILE A 341 -19.23 3.73 -25.32
CA ILE A 341 -17.95 3.87 -26.01
C ILE A 341 -18.01 5.11 -26.90
N SER A 342 -17.01 5.97 -26.84
CA SER A 342 -16.93 7.17 -27.66
C SER A 342 -15.52 7.38 -28.21
N PRO A 343 -15.36 8.22 -29.25
CA PRO A 343 -14.04 8.66 -29.69
C PRO A 343 -13.24 9.32 -28.54
N PRO A 344 -11.90 9.27 -28.60
CA PRO A 344 -11.00 9.93 -27.65
C PRO A 344 -11.24 11.46 -27.56
#